data_AF-A0A3N1XZT6-F1
#
_entry.id   AF-A0A3N1XZT6-F1
#
_cell.length_a   1.000
_cell.length_b   1.000
_cell.length_c   1.000
_cell.angle_alpha   90.00
_cell.angle_beta   90.00
_cell.angle_gamma   90.00
#
_symmetry.space_group_name_H-M   'P 1'
#
loop_
_entity.id
_entity.type
_entity.pdbx_description
1 polymer ?
#
loop_
_entity_poly.entity_id
_entity_poly.type
_entity_poly.pdbx_seq_one_letter_code
_entity_poly.pdbx_strand_id
1 'polypeptide(L)'
;MSESSIRMELETKYLEDANKDFLKTLKSLEDIKKDIEDNVNLLYDVWVGKSRNEFERQYNLLFSKISDIKDSLDEIYNMMVAAQTSYDETDDDIRQKIAMGSQQS
;
A
#
# COMPACT_ATOMS: atom_id res chain seq x y z
N MET A 1 -23.37 -2.35 24.74
CA MET A 1 -22.78 -1.89 23.46
C MET A 1 -23.88 -1.82 22.43
N SER A 2 -23.96 -0.74 21.64
CA SER A 2 -24.98 -0.58 20.59
C SER A 2 -24.55 -1.31 19.30
N GLU A 3 -25.51 -1.68 18.45
CA GLU A 3 -25.24 -2.33 17.16
C GLU A 3 -24.32 -1.49 16.25
N SER A 4 -24.37 -0.16 16.40
CA SER A 4 -23.49 0.79 15.71
C SER A 4 -22.02 0.63 16.09
N SER A 5 -21.69 0.43 17.38
CA SER A 5 -20.30 0.24 17.82
C SER A 5 -19.71 -1.06 17.28
N ILE A 6 -20.50 -2.14 17.23
CA ILE A 6 -20.05 -3.45 16.72
C ILE A 6 -19.75 -3.38 15.21
N ARG A 7 -20.60 -2.68 14.44
CA ARG A 7 -20.36 -2.49 12.99
C ARG A 7 -19.08 -1.71 12.71
N MET A 8 -18.83 -0.64 13.47
CA MET A 8 -17.66 0.22 13.29
C MET A 8 -16.34 -0.51 13.63
N GLU A 9 -16.34 -1.32 14.70
CA GLU A 9 -15.19 -2.15 15.07
C GLU A 9 -14.86 -3.22 14.01
N LEU A 10 -15.89 -3.82 13.40
CA LEU A 10 -15.71 -4.74 12.27
C LEU A 10 -15.14 -4.05 11.02
N GLU A 11 -15.65 -2.86 10.67
CA GLU A 11 -15.15 -2.07 9.53
C GLU A 11 -13.68 -1.69 9.70
N THR A 12 -13.28 -1.27 10.90
CA THR A 12 -11.89 -0.92 11.25
C THR A 12 -10.95 -2.10 11.05
N LYS A 13 -11.37 -3.30 11.46
CA LYS A 13 -10.58 -4.53 11.27
C LYS A 13 -10.39 -4.88 9.78
N TYR A 14 -11.44 -4.76 8.96
CA TYR A 14 -11.33 -5.00 7.53
C TYR A 14 -10.37 -4.03 6.84
N LEU A 15 -10.37 -2.76 7.25
CA LEU A 15 -9.42 -1.74 6.79
C LEU A 15 -7.98 -2.08 7.18
N GLU A 16 -7.75 -2.51 8.43
CA GLU A 16 -6.43 -2.90 8.91
C GLU A 16 -5.86 -4.11 8.14
N ASP A 17 -6.69 -5.13 7.91
CA ASP A 17 -6.31 -6.32 7.15
C ASP A 17 -6.01 -5.96 5.68
N ALA A 18 -6.84 -5.10 5.06
CA ALA A 18 -6.60 -4.62 3.71
C ALA A 18 -5.29 -3.80 3.61
N ASN A 19 -5.00 -2.94 4.59
CA ASN A 19 -3.75 -2.18 4.67
C ASN A 19 -2.52 -3.10 4.73
N LYS A 20 -2.59 -4.18 5.52
CA LYS A 20 -1.50 -5.17 5.59
C LYS A 20 -1.27 -5.89 4.26
N ASP A 21 -2.33 -6.27 3.56
CA ASP A 21 -2.22 -6.94 2.27
C ASP A 21 -1.73 -6.00 1.17
N PHE A 22 -2.10 -4.71 1.24
CA PHE A 22 -1.57 -3.69 0.35
C PHE A 22 -0.06 -3.47 0.54
N LEU A 23 0.41 -3.39 1.80
CA LEU A 23 1.84 -3.32 2.13
C LEU A 23 2.63 -4.52 1.59
N LYS A 24 2.09 -5.73 1.70
CA LYS A 24 2.72 -6.93 1.13
C LYS A 24 2.84 -6.83 -0.40
N THR A 25 1.83 -6.27 -1.06
CA THR A 25 1.80 -6.08 -2.51
C THR A 25 2.86 -5.07 -2.94
N LEU A 26 2.95 -3.93 -2.26
CA LEU A 26 4.00 -2.92 -2.49
C LEU A 26 5.40 -3.52 -2.35
N LYS A 27 5.65 -4.27 -1.27
CA LYS A 27 6.93 -4.95 -1.07
C LYS A 27 7.24 -5.96 -2.18
N SER A 28 6.25 -6.75 -2.59
CA SER A 28 6.43 -7.72 -3.68
C SER A 28 6.77 -7.03 -5.01
N LEU A 29 6.19 -5.85 -5.27
CA LEU A 29 6.52 -5.06 -6.46
C LEU A 29 7.97 -4.55 -6.42
N GLU A 30 8.44 -4.10 -5.26
CA GLU A 30 9.85 -3.69 -5.07
C GLU A 30 10.81 -4.85 -5.26
N ASP A 31 10.50 -6.03 -4.72
CA ASP A 31 11.30 -7.24 -4.88
C ASP A 31 11.36 -7.65 -6.36
N ILE A 32 10.22 -7.66 -7.07
CA ILE A 32 10.18 -7.94 -8.53
C ILE A 32 11.01 -6.91 -9.31
N LYS A 33 10.89 -5.62 -8.98
CA LYS A 33 11.67 -4.57 -9.63
C LYS A 33 13.17 -4.84 -9.46
N LYS A 34 13.59 -5.14 -8.24
CA LYS A 34 14.99 -5.47 -7.93
C LYS A 34 15.48 -6.70 -8.69
N ASP A 35 14.68 -7.76 -8.74
CA ASP A 35 15.04 -8.98 -9.47
C ASP A 35 15.23 -8.72 -10.97
N ILE A 36 14.39 -7.87 -11.57
CA ILE A 36 14.54 -7.49 -12.98
C ILE A 36 15.83 -6.67 -13.18
N GLU A 37 16.09 -5.69 -12.31
CA GLU A 37 17.32 -4.87 -12.31
C GLU A 37 18.57 -5.75 -12.26
N ASP A 38 18.63 -6.66 -11.29
CA ASP A 38 19.78 -7.53 -11.07
C ASP A 38 20.01 -8.47 -12.28
N ASN A 39 18.95 -9.04 -12.85
CA ASN A 39 19.06 -9.88 -14.05
C ASN A 39 19.49 -9.10 -15.30
N VAL A 40 19.04 -7.86 -15.46
CA VAL A 40 19.42 -7.02 -16.61
C VAL A 40 20.86 -6.56 -16.52
N ASN A 41 21.35 -6.24 -15.32
CA ASN A 41 22.74 -5.89 -15.10
C ASN A 41 23.68 -7.04 -15.52
N LEU A 42 23.33 -8.30 -15.18
CA LEU A 42 24.07 -9.48 -15.63
C LEU A 42 24.13 -9.61 -17.15
N LEU A 43 23.08 -9.20 -17.86
CA LEU A 43 23.05 -9.23 -19.33
C LEU A 43 23.95 -8.14 -19.93
N TYR A 44 24.03 -6.95 -19.33
CA TYR A 44 24.85 -5.85 -19.85
C TYR A 44 26.35 -6.09 -19.73
N ASP A 45 26.80 -6.93 -18.81
CA ASP A 45 28.22 -7.28 -18.66
C ASP A 45 28.79 -8.02 -19.87
N VAL A 46 27.94 -8.71 -20.64
CA VAL A 46 28.36 -9.57 -21.77
C VAL A 46 27.77 -9.15 -23.11
N TRP A 47 26.74 -8.29 -23.12
CA TRP A 47 25.97 -7.97 -24.33
C TRP A 47 26.35 -6.60 -24.91
N VAL A 48 26.83 -6.59 -26.16
CA VAL A 48 27.20 -5.38 -26.92
C VAL A 48 26.48 -5.30 -28.27
N GLY A 49 26.40 -4.09 -28.84
CA GLY A 49 25.87 -3.85 -30.19
C GLY A 49 24.45 -3.25 -30.22
N LYS A 50 23.89 -3.06 -31.42
CA LYS A 50 22.61 -2.36 -31.63
C LYS A 50 21.42 -3.02 -30.94
N SER A 51 21.43 -4.34 -30.76
CA SER A 51 20.35 -5.06 -30.08
C SER A 51 20.32 -4.77 -28.58
N ARG A 52 21.48 -4.58 -27.94
CA ARG A 52 21.58 -4.11 -26.56
C ARG A 52 20.92 -2.75 -26.38
N ASN A 53 21.18 -1.80 -27.28
CA ASN A 53 20.62 -0.44 -27.19
C ASN A 53 19.09 -0.44 -27.29
N GLU A 54 18.52 -1.26 -28.19
CA GLU A 54 17.07 -1.38 -28.29
C GLU A 54 16.47 -2.06 -27.06
N PHE A 55 17.14 -3.09 -26.53
CA PHE A 55 16.73 -3.71 -25.26
C PHE A 55 16.74 -2.71 -24.10
N GLU A 56 17.81 -1.91 -23.95
CA GLU A 56 17.92 -0.87 -22.92
C GLU A 56 16.81 0.16 -23.01
N ARG A 57 16.43 0.57 -24.23
CA ARG A 57 15.28 1.45 -24.44
C ARG A 57 13.98 0.83 -23.92
N GLN A 58 13.71 -0.44 -24.26
CA GLN A 58 12.49 -1.12 -23.82
C GLN A 58 12.48 -1.39 -22.31
N TYR A 59 13.63 -1.75 -21.75
CA TYR A 59 13.83 -1.93 -20.32
C TYR A 59 13.54 -0.64 -19.54
N ASN A 60 14.09 0.49 -19.97
CA ASN A 60 13.83 1.79 -19.33
C ASN A 60 12.35 2.18 -19.39
N LEU A 61 11.65 1.87 -20.50
CA LEU A 61 10.21 2.09 -20.62
C LEU A 61 9.41 1.20 -19.66
N LEU A 62 9.80 -0.07 -19.49
CA LEU A 62 9.18 -0.96 -18.50
C LEU A 62 9.39 -0.44 -17.08
N PHE A 63 10.61 -0.01 -16.76
CA PHE A 63 10.96 0.51 -15.44
C PHE A 63 10.19 1.78 -15.07
N SER A 64 10.03 2.69 -16.03
CA SER A 64 9.17 3.87 -15.84
C SER A 64 7.75 3.46 -15.46
N LYS A 65 7.15 2.52 -16.19
CA LYS A 65 5.79 2.05 -15.92
C LYS A 65 5.65 1.36 -14.57
N ILE A 66 6.64 0.57 -14.16
CA ILE A 66 6.66 -0.04 -12.83
C ILE A 66 6.72 1.03 -11.74
N SER A 67 7.51 2.10 -11.95
CA SER A 67 7.55 3.25 -11.04
C SER A 67 6.20 3.94 -10.95
N ASP A 68 5.56 4.24 -12.09
CA ASP A 68 4.25 4.90 -12.13
C ASP A 68 3.17 4.07 -11.39
N ILE A 69 3.22 2.74 -11.54
CA ILE A 69 2.34 1.82 -10.82
C ILE A 69 2.63 1.87 -9.31
N LYS A 70 3.91 1.86 -8.90
CA LYS A 70 4.28 1.95 -7.50
C LYS A 70 3.77 3.25 -6.87
N ASP A 71 3.95 4.38 -7.54
CA ASP A 71 3.50 5.68 -7.06
C ASP A 71 1.97 5.70 -6.88
N SER A 72 1.23 5.14 -7.84
CA SER A 72 -0.23 5.00 -7.73
C SER A 72 -0.65 4.09 -6.56
N LEU A 73 0.09 3.02 -6.30
CA LEU A 73 -0.18 2.13 -5.17
C LEU A 73 0.15 2.80 -3.83
N ASP A 74 1.24 3.56 -3.75
CA ASP A 74 1.60 4.33 -2.55
C ASP A 74 0.51 5.38 -2.23
N GLU A 75 -0.05 6.04 -3.24
CA GLU A 75 -1.19 6.96 -3.08
C GLU A 75 -2.42 6.24 -2.50
N ILE A 76 -2.79 5.08 -3.04
CA ILE A 76 -3.93 4.31 -2.55
C ILE A 76 -3.70 3.85 -1.10
N TYR A 77 -2.50 3.37 -0.79
CA TYR A 77 -2.14 2.97 0.56
C TYR A 77 -2.29 4.13 1.56
N ASN A 78 -1.78 5.33 1.21
CA ASN A 78 -1.92 6.52 2.04
C ASN A 78 -3.38 6.91 2.26
N MET A 79 -4.23 6.78 1.23
CA MET A 79 -5.68 7.00 1.37
C MET A 79 -6.33 6.00 2.33
N MET A 80 -5.94 4.73 2.28
CA MET A 80 -6.47 3.71 3.18
C MET A 80 -6.01 3.90 4.62
N VAL A 81 -4.76 4.32 4.84
CA VAL A 81 -4.25 4.71 6.17
C VAL A 81 -5.02 5.90 6.72
N ALA A 82 -5.25 6.94 5.91
CA ALA A 82 -6.03 8.10 6.33
C ALA A 82 -7.47 7.73 6.69
N ALA A 83 -8.10 6.84 5.92
CA ALA A 83 -9.42 6.31 6.25
C ALA A 83 -9.41 5.58 7.60
N GLN A 84 -8.45 4.68 7.83
CA GLN A 84 -8.31 3.97 9.10
C GLN A 84 -8.17 4.94 10.29
N THR A 85 -7.28 5.93 10.19
CA THR A 85 -7.12 6.95 11.25
C THR A 85 -8.43 7.67 11.56
N SER A 86 -9.21 8.02 10.53
CA SER A 86 -10.50 8.68 10.72
C SER A 86 -11.53 7.78 11.44
N TYR A 87 -11.51 6.47 11.18
CA TYR A 87 -12.36 5.51 11.89
C TYR A 87 -11.93 5.35 13.35
N ASP A 88 -10.62 5.22 13.61
CA ASP A 88 -10.07 5.09 14.96
C ASP A 88 -10.40 6.33 15.82
N GLU A 89 -10.25 7.53 15.28
CA GLU A 89 -10.62 8.79 15.96
C GLU A 89 -12.13 8.86 16.28
N THR A 90 -12.97 8.38 15.37
CA THR A 90 -14.42 8.35 15.57
C THR A 90 -14.80 7.35 16.66
N ASP A 91 -14.16 6.18 16.69
CA ASP A 91 -14.40 5.17 17.72
C ASP A 91 -13.98 5.69 19.11
N ASP A 92 -12.84 6.38 19.22
CA ASP A 92 -12.38 7.00 20.46
C ASP A 92 -13.35 8.09 20.98
N ASP A 93 -13.87 8.96 20.10
CA ASP A 93 -14.86 9.98 20.47
C ASP A 93 -16.18 9.36 20.95
N ILE A 94 -16.66 8.30 20.28
CA ILE A 94 -17.85 7.56 20.70
C ILE A 94 -17.62 6.90 22.07
N ARG A 95 -16.47 6.25 22.27
CA ARG A 95 -16.11 5.62 23.55
C ARG A 95 -16.07 6.64 24.68
N GLN A 96 -15.47 7.81 24.46
CA GLN A 96 -15.44 8.90 25.44
C GLN A 96 -16.86 9.38 25.78
N LYS A 97 -17.71 9.63 24.78
CA LYS A 97 -19.10 10.06 24.99
C LYS A 97 -19.91 9.04 25.80
N ILE A 98 -19.75 7.75 25.52
CA ILE A 98 -20.40 6.68 26.30
C ILE A 98 -19.88 6.67 27.74
N ALA A 99 -18.56 6.74 27.94
CA ALA A 99 -17.96 6.74 29.28
C ALA A 99 -18.44 7.93 30.12
N MET A 100 -18.53 9.12 29.52
CA MET A 100 -19.02 10.33 30.18
C MET A 100 -20.52 10.27 30.51
N GLY A 101 -21.36 9.78 29.59
CA GLY A 101 -22.80 9.59 29.83
C GLY A 101 -23.10 8.57 30.94
N SER A 102 -22.25 7.53 31.04
CA SER A 102 -22.35 6.49 32.08
C SER A 102 -21.99 6.99 33.48
N GLN A 103 -21.28 8.11 33.62
CA GLN A 103 -20.93 8.72 34.91
C GLN A 103 -21.98 9.70 35.43
N GLN A 104 -22.95 10.08 34.59
CA GLN A 104 -24.04 11.00 34.94
C GLN A 104 -25.38 10.30 35.25
N SER A 105 -25.39 8.96 35.23
CA SER A 105 -26.54 8.09 35.55
C SER A 105 -26.30 7.34 36.85
#